data_AF-F4X1J3-F1
#
_entry.id   AF-F4X1J3-F1
#
_cell.length_a   1.000
_cell.length_b   1.000
_cell.length_c   1.000
_cell.angle_alpha   90.00
_cell.angle_beta   90.00
_cell.angle_gamma   90.00
#
_symmetry.space_group_name_H-M   'P 1'
#
loop_
_entity.id
_entity.type
_entity.pdbx_description
1 polymer ?
#
loop_
_entity_poly.entity_id
_entity_poly.type
_entity_poly.pdbx_seq_one_letter_code
_entity_poly.pdbx_strand_id
1 'polypeptide(L)' 'MSKFVPNKEHSRTALIFCFHLKKTGAESYRLLREAYGEHAPSQDTYERWFRRFKSGDF' A
#
# COMPACT_ATOMS: atom_id res chain seq x y z
N MET A 1 3.39 -16.14 8.92
CA MET A 1 2.94 -15.15 7.92
C MET A 1 1.63 -15.64 7.30
N SER A 2 0.74 -14.71 6.93
CA SER A 2 -0.55 -15.04 6.31
C SER A 2 -0.35 -15.77 4.98
N LYS A 3 -1.20 -16.76 4.65
CA LYS A 3 -1.26 -17.37 3.30
C LYS A 3 -2.00 -16.49 2.29
N PHE A 4 -2.46 -15.32 2.71
CA PHE A 4 -3.21 -14.41 1.88
C PHE A 4 -2.28 -13.73 0.86
N VAL A 5 -2.66 -13.85 -0.42
CA VAL A 5 -2.00 -13.16 -1.52
C VAL A 5 -2.93 -12.05 -2.00
N PRO A 6 -2.60 -10.77 -1.77
CA PRO A 6 -3.43 -9.67 -2.22
C PRO A 6 -3.46 -9.61 -3.76
N ASN A 7 -4.65 -9.42 -4.32
CA ASN A 7 -4.78 -9.03 -5.72
C ASN A 7 -4.55 -7.51 -5.88
N LYS A 8 -4.51 -7.03 -7.13
CA LYS A 8 -4.23 -5.62 -7.43
C LYS A 8 -5.23 -4.65 -6.78
N GLU A 9 -6.52 -4.99 -6.78
CA GLU A 9 -7.57 -4.16 -6.19
C GLU A 9 -7.47 -4.09 -4.67
N HIS A 10 -7.17 -5.23 -4.04
CA HIS A 10 -6.93 -5.31 -2.59
C HIS A 10 -5.72 -4.47 -2.20
N SER A 11 -4.60 -4.58 -2.91
CA SER A 11 -3.42 -3.75 -2.66
C SER A 11 -3.73 -2.26 -2.80
N ARG A 12 -4.47 -1.85 -3.83
CA ARG A 12 -4.87 -0.45 -4.03
C ARG A 12 -5.79 0.04 -2.90
N THR A 13 -6.78 -0.76 -2.50
CA THR A 13 -7.68 -0.44 -1.39
C THR A 13 -6.92 -0.28 -0.07
N ALA A 14 -5.98 -1.18 0.21
CA ALA A 14 -5.13 -1.10 1.41
C ALA A 14 -4.24 0.15 1.40
N LEU A 15 -3.69 0.52 0.24
CA LEU A 15 -2.92 1.75 0.05
C LEU A 15 -3.76 3.00 0.32
N ILE A 16 -4.99 3.04 -0.21
CA ILE A 16 -5.95 4.14 0.01
C ILE A 16 -6.31 4.25 1.49
N PHE A 17 -6.55 3.12 2.17
CA PHE A 17 -6.78 3.09 3.61
C PHE A 17 -5.60 3.69 4.39
N CYS A 18 -4.36 3.28 4.11
CA CYS A 18 -3.18 3.86 4.75
C CYS A 18 -3.03 5.37 4.47
N PHE A 19 -3.35 5.81 3.26
CA PHE A 19 -3.34 7.23 2.90
C PHE A 19 -4.37 8.05 3.70
N HIS A 20 -5.60 7.54 3.86
CA HIS A 20 -6.62 8.20 4.67
C HIS A 20 -6.27 8.24 6.16
N LEU A 21 -5.53 7.24 6.65
CA LEU A 21 -4.91 7.25 7.98
C LEU A 21 -3.73 8.23 8.12
N LYS A 22 -3.44 9.04 7.09
CA LYS A 22 -2.34 10.02 7.06
C LYS A 22 -0.95 9.40 7.27
N LYS A 23 -0.80 8.10 6.98
CA LYS A 23 0.51 7.44 7.02
C LYS A 23 1.39 7.94 5.88
N THR A 24 2.69 7.91 6.08
CA THR A 24 3.67 8.12 4.99
C THR A 24 3.74 6.89 4.08
N GLY A 25 4.32 7.04 2.89
CA GLY A 25 4.58 5.92 1.98
C GLY A 25 5.44 4.82 2.64
N ALA A 26 6.45 5.21 3.41
CA ALA A 26 7.35 4.29 4.10
C ALA A 26 6.66 3.53 5.25
N GLU A 27 5.80 4.18 6.04
CA GLU A 27 4.99 3.50 7.07
C GLU A 27 4.00 2.53 6.46
N SER A 28 3.34 2.92 5.37
CA SER A 28 2.39 2.09 4.65
C SER A 28 3.06 0.85 4.06
N TYR A 29 4.24 1.02 3.47
CA TYR A 29 5.06 -0.09 2.98
C TYR A 29 5.44 -1.07 4.09
N ARG A 30 5.90 -0.58 5.26
CA ARG A 30 6.25 -1.44 6.40
C ARG A 30 5.06 -2.26 6.89
N LEU A 31 3.89 -1.63 7.06
CA LEU A 31 2.67 -2.31 7.51
C LEU A 31 2.21 -3.38 6.53
N LEU A 32 2.19 -3.07 5.23
CA LEU A 32 1.75 -4.04 4.23
C LEU A 32 2.79 -5.13 3.97
N ARG A 33 4.09 -4.84 4.15
CA ARG A 33 5.15 -5.85 4.13
C ARG A 33 5.05 -6.80 5.32
N GLU A 34 4.70 -6.29 6.50
CA GLU A 34 4.46 -7.11 7.69
C GLU A 34 3.22 -8.01 7.50
N ALA A 35 2.14 -7.48 6.91
CA ALA A 35 0.90 -8.22 6.70
C ALA A 35 0.97 -9.27 5.57
N TYR A 36 1.58 -8.92 4.43
CA TYR A 36 1.55 -9.72 3.20
C TYR A 36 2.88 -10.39 2.87
N GLY A 37 3.95 -10.08 3.61
CA GLY A 37 5.28 -10.62 3.35
C GLY A 37 5.76 -10.30 1.93
N GLU A 38 6.23 -11.32 1.23
CA GLU A 38 6.76 -11.22 -0.13
C GLU A 38 5.74 -10.78 -1.18
N HIS A 39 4.45 -10.90 -0.87
CA HIS A 39 3.38 -10.49 -1.78
C HIS A 39 3.05 -9.00 -1.68
N ALA A 40 3.68 -8.26 -0.76
CA ALA A 40 3.56 -6.80 -0.73
C ALA A 40 4.22 -6.16 -1.96
N PRO A 41 3.61 -5.13 -2.58
CA PRO A 41 4.23 -4.36 -3.65
C PRO A 41 5.59 -3.75 -3.24
N SER A 42 6.43 -3.42 -4.21
CA SER A 42 7.70 -2.72 -3.96
C SER A 42 7.46 -1.30 -3.42
N GLN A 43 8.39 -0.78 -2.61
CA GLN A 43 8.31 0.58 -2.06
C GLN A 43 8.08 1.66 -3.15
N ASP A 44 8.72 1.56 -4.31
CA ASP A 44 8.51 2.50 -5.43
C ASP A 44 7.06 2.54 -5.90
N THR A 45 6.39 1.37 -5.88
CA THR A 45 4.97 1.27 -6.22
C THR A 45 4.13 2.05 -5.21
N TYR A 46 4.43 1.95 -3.91
CA TYR A 46 3.76 2.73 -2.86
C TYR A 46 3.93 4.22 -3.10
N GLU A 47 5.15 4.69 -3.33
CA GLU A 47 5.43 6.12 -3.51
C GLU A 47 4.75 6.70 -4.75
N ARG A 48 4.68 5.93 -5.85
CA ARG A 48 3.94 6.33 -7.05
C ARG A 48 2.45 6.47 -6.76
N TRP A 49 1.84 5.51 -6.07
CA TRP A 49 0.42 5.59 -5.71
C TRP A 49 0.12 6.75 -4.77
N PHE A 50 0.96 6.96 -3.76
CA PHE A 50 0.81 8.08 -2.84
C PHE A 50 0.90 9.44 -3.54
N ARG A 51 1.73 9.57 -4.58
CA ARG A 51 1.75 10.77 -5.43
C ARG A 51 0.41 10.97 -6.16
N ARG A 52 -0.20 9.91 -6.70
CA ARG A 52 -1.52 9.98 -7.36
C ARG A 52 -2.65 10.33 -6.39
N PHE A 53 -2.66 9.75 -5.19
CA PHE A 53 -3.66 10.08 -4.17
C PHE A 53 -3.58 11.55 -3.73
N LYS A 54 -2.38 12.11 -3.65
CA LYS A 54 -2.19 13.55 -3.37
C LYS A 54 -2.78 14.45 -4.46
N SER A 55 -2.85 13.99 -5.71
CA SER A 55 -3.53 14.70 -6.80
C SER A 55 -5.02 14.36 -6.92
N GLY A 56 -5.58 13.57 -5.99
CA GLY A 56 -6.99 13.15 -6.03
C GLY A 56 -7.30 12.01 -7.01
N ASP A 57 -6.28 11.36 -7.57
CA ASP A 57 -6.42 10.23 -8.49
C ASP A 57 -6.31 8.91 -7.70
N PHE A 58 -7.47 8.32 -7.40
CA PHE A 58 -7.61 7.14 -6.54
C PHE A 58 -7.55 5.85 -7.31
#